data_AF-A0A383C8Z3-F1
#
_entry.id   AF-A0A383C8Z3-F1
#
_cell.length_a   1.000
_cell.length_b   1.000
_cell.length_c   1.000
_cell.angle_alpha   90.00
_cell.angle_beta   90.00
_cell.angle_gamma   90.00
#
_symmetry.space_group_name_H-M   'P 1'
#
loop_
_entity.id
_entity.type
_entity.pdbx_description
1 polymer ?
#
loop_
_entity_poly.entity_id
_entity_poly.type
_entity_poly.pdbx_seq_one_letter_code
_entity_poly.pdbx_strand_id
1 'polypeptide(L)'
;MKFANELTRNILFWVQQKRWLIIIALLGLVMYQLPYPDGISPAGYRTLILGIIVISLIITEPVPLPAVALLIAVLEVAFHIAPA
;
A
#
# COMPACT_ATOMS: atom_id res chain seq x y z
N MET A 1 33.78 10.07 -2.15
CA MET A 1 33.11 8.88 -2.72
C MET A 1 32.66 7.83 -1.68
N LYS A 2 33.31 7.66 -0.51
CA LYS A 2 32.84 6.71 0.54
C LYS A 2 31.41 6.96 1.03
N PHE A 3 31.03 8.22 1.25
CA PHE A 3 29.70 8.59 1.76
C PHE A 3 28.54 8.17 0.84
N ALA A 4 28.73 8.31 -0.49
CA ALA A 4 27.73 7.89 -1.47
C ALA A 4 27.51 6.38 -1.44
N ASN A 5 28.58 5.59 -1.32
CA ASN A 5 28.48 4.13 -1.27
C ASN A 5 27.80 3.63 0.02
N GLU A 6 28.05 4.27 1.16
CA GLU A 6 27.38 3.94 2.42
C GLU A 6 25.89 4.29 2.38
N LEU A 7 25.55 5.44 1.79
CA LEU A 7 24.15 5.84 1.55
C LEU A 7 23.43 4.87 0.62
N THR A 8 24.02 4.53 -0.53
CA THR A 8 23.42 3.59 -1.48
C THR A 8 23.20 2.23 -0.82
N ARG A 9 24.17 1.75 -0.04
CA ARG A 9 24.06 0.46 0.65
C ARG A 9 22.99 0.48 1.74
N ASN A 10 22.91 1.55 2.53
CA ASN A 10 21.86 1.71 3.55
C ASN A 10 20.46 1.78 2.94
N ILE A 11 20.28 2.55 1.86
CA ILE A 11 19.01 2.64 1.15
C ILE A 11 18.63 1.27 0.56
N LEU A 12 19.59 0.57 -0.04
CA LEU A 12 19.35 -0.75 -0.63
C LEU A 12 18.91 -1.77 0.44
N PHE A 13 19.60 -1.81 1.58
CA PHE A 13 19.20 -2.68 2.69
C PHE A 13 17.83 -2.31 3.27
N TRP A 14 17.52 -1.02 3.38
CA TRP A 14 16.22 -0.55 3.85
C TRP A 14 15.09 -0.95 2.89
N VAL A 15 15.29 -0.77 1.58
CA VAL A 15 14.35 -1.19 0.53
C VAL A 15 14.16 -2.70 0.56
N GLN A 16 15.24 -3.46 0.73
CA GLN A 16 15.17 -4.92 0.79
C GLN A 16 14.37 -5.40 2.01
N GLN A 17 14.52 -4.73 3.14
CA GLN A 17 13.79 -5.04 4.38
C GLN A 17 12.30 -4.65 4.30
N LYS A 18 11.95 -3.59 3.55
CA LYS A 18 10.56 -3.16 3.32
C LYS A 18 9.98 -3.53 1.95
N ARG A 19 10.61 -4.48 1.24
CA ARG A 19 10.26 -4.86 -0.14
C ARG A 19 8.75 -5.10 -0.34
N TRP A 20 8.13 -5.81 0.60
CA TRP A 20 6.72 -6.17 0.53
C TRP A 20 5.80 -4.97 0.67
N LEU A 21 6.15 -4.02 1.54
CA LEU A 21 5.40 -2.77 1.71
C LEU A 21 5.42 -1.94 0.43
N ILE A 22 6.58 -1.86 -0.22
CA ILE A 22 6.75 -1.14 -1.50
C ILE A 22 5.94 -1.82 -2.60
N ILE A 23 6.03 -3.15 -2.73
CA ILE A 23 5.28 -3.92 -3.74
C ILE A 23 3.77 -3.71 -3.56
N ILE A 24 3.26 -3.74 -2.34
CA ILE A 24 1.83 -3.57 -2.05
C ILE A 24 1.37 -2.13 -2.35
N ALA A 25 2.17 -1.13 -1.99
CA ALA A 25 1.87 0.26 -2.32
C ALA A 25 1.82 0.48 -3.84
N LEU A 26 2.77 -0.12 -4.58
CA LEU A 26 2.81 -0.08 -6.04
C LEU A 26 1.61 -0.79 -6.66
N LEU A 27 1.23 -1.95 -6.12
CA LEU A 27 0.03 -2.68 -6.53
C LEU A 27 -1.23 -1.81 -6.40
N GLY A 28 -1.42 -1.17 -5.24
CA GLY A 28 -2.54 -0.26 -5.02
C GLY A 28 -2.58 0.92 -6.00
N LEU A 29 -1.41 1.52 -6.27
CA LEU A 29 -1.28 2.63 -7.23
C LEU A 29 -1.64 2.19 -8.65
N VAL A 30 -1.14 1.04 -9.09
CA VAL A 30 -1.42 0.49 -10.42
C VAL A 30 -2.91 0.20 -10.56
N MET A 31 -3.52 -0.46 -9.57
CA MET A 31 -4.96 -0.74 -9.57
C MET A 31 -5.79 0.55 -9.61
N TYR A 32 -5.38 1.60 -8.91
CA TYR A 32 -6.08 2.88 -8.92
C TYR A 32 -6.02 3.59 -10.29
N GLN A 33 -4.97 3.35 -11.09
CA GLN A 33 -4.87 3.90 -12.45
C GLN A 33 -5.61 3.07 -13.51
N LEU A 34 -5.95 1.81 -13.23
CA LEU A 34 -6.70 1.00 -14.18
C LEU A 34 -8.12 1.56 -14.39
N PRO A 35 -8.69 1.39 -15.59
CA PRO A 35 -10.07 1.76 -15.83
C PRO A 35 -11.00 0.95 -14.93
N TYR A 36 -12.01 1.62 -14.39
CA TYR A 36 -13.02 1.00 -13.54
C TYR A 36 -13.83 0.01 -14.38
N PRO A 37 -14.01 -1.25 -13.92
CA PRO A 37 -14.80 -2.23 -14.64
C PRO A 37 -16.27 -1.80 -14.70
N ASP A 38 -16.89 -1.98 -15.86
CA ASP A 38 -18.31 -1.70 -16.05
C ASP A 38 -19.17 -2.55 -15.10
N GLY A 39 -20.10 -1.90 -14.40
CA GLY A 39 -21.02 -2.57 -13.47
C GLY A 39 -20.65 -2.50 -11.99
N ILE A 40 -19.51 -1.92 -11.61
CA ILE A 40 -19.15 -1.67 -10.21
C ILE A 40 -19.18 -0.17 -9.91
N SER A 41 -19.77 0.22 -8.78
CA SER A 41 -19.75 1.61 -8.34
C SER A 41 -18.30 2.07 -8.05
N PRO A 42 -17.96 3.35 -8.29
CA PRO A 42 -16.61 3.85 -8.00
C PRO A 42 -16.18 3.63 -6.55
N ALA A 43 -17.11 3.75 -5.60
CA ALA A 43 -16.86 3.45 -4.19
C ALA A 43 -16.57 1.96 -3.96
N GLY A 44 -17.35 1.06 -4.57
CA GLY A 44 -17.15 -0.40 -4.46
C GLY A 44 -15.79 -0.84 -4.98
N TYR A 45 -15.34 -0.29 -6.12
CA TYR A 45 -14.02 -0.60 -6.66
C TYR A 45 -12.88 -0.14 -5.73
N ARG A 46 -13.00 1.05 -5.13
CA ARG A 46 -12.01 1.56 -4.16
C ARG A 46 -11.95 0.69 -2.90
N THR A 47 -13.08 0.21 -2.41
CA THR A 47 -13.12 -0.74 -1.29
C THR A 47 -12.46 -2.07 -1.64
N LEU A 48 -12.62 -2.56 -2.87
CA LEU A 48 -11.92 -3.77 -3.34
C LEU A 48 -10.41 -3.58 -3.40
N ILE A 49 -9.94 -2.44 -3.92
CA ILE A 49 -8.50 -2.09 -3.91
C ILE A 49 -7.99 -2.09 -2.47
N LEU A 50 -8.70 -1.43 -1.55
CA LEU A 50 -8.33 -1.39 -0.14
C LEU A 50 -8.27 -2.80 0.46
N GLY A 51 -9.26 -3.66 0.18
CA GLY A 51 -9.29 -5.05 0.63
C GLY A 51 -8.08 -5.85 0.15
N ILE A 52 -7.69 -5.71 -1.12
CA ILE A 52 -6.50 -6.38 -1.67
C ILE A 52 -5.22 -5.90 -0.99
N ILE A 53 -5.08 -4.58 -0.77
CA ILE A 53 -3.95 -3.99 -0.04
C ILE A 53 -3.88 -4.57 1.37
N VAL A 54 -5.00 -4.57 2.10
CA VAL A 54 -5.07 -5.03 3.50
C VAL A 54 -4.75 -6.51 3.63
N ILE A 55 -5.36 -7.36 2.80
CA ILE A 55 -5.09 -8.80 2.79
C ILE A 55 -3.60 -9.05 2.51
N SER A 56 -3.02 -8.32 1.55
CA SER A 56 -1.60 -8.43 1.23
C SER A 56 -0.71 -7.98 2.40
N LEU A 57 -1.07 -6.91 3.11
CA LEU A 57 -0.34 -6.43 4.30
C LEU A 57 -0.44 -7.41 5.48
N ILE A 58 -1.60 -8.04 5.68
CA ILE A 58 -1.79 -9.04 6.74
C ILE A 58 -1.00 -10.32 6.44
N ILE A 59 -1.02 -10.81 5.20
CA ILE A 59 -0.32 -12.05 4.83
C ILE A 59 1.20 -11.88 4.86
N THR A 60 1.71 -10.76 4.36
CA THR A 60 3.16 -10.54 4.25
C THR A 60 3.80 -9.94 5.51
N GLU A 61 2.97 -9.54 6.48
CA GLU A 61 3.34 -8.89 7.74
C GLU A 61 4.53 -7.90 7.65
N PRO A 62 4.58 -6.96 6.68
CA PRO A 62 5.69 -6.02 6.57
C PRO A 62 5.60 -4.91 7.63
N VAL A 63 4.43 -4.78 8.25
CA VAL A 63 4.09 -3.89 9.35
C VAL A 63 3.22 -4.67 10.34
N PRO A 64 3.30 -4.38 11.64
CA PRO A 64 2.55 -5.12 12.65
C PRO A 64 1.04 -4.90 12.48
N LEU A 65 0.23 -5.90 12.82
CA LEU A 65 -1.23 -5.86 12.65
C LEU A 65 -1.92 -4.59 13.19
N PRO A 66 -1.52 -4.02 14.36
CA PRO A 66 -2.08 -2.75 14.84
C PRO A 66 -1.83 -1.59 13.88
N ALA A 67 -0.66 -1.54 13.22
CA ALA A 67 -0.36 -0.51 12.24
C ALA A 67 -1.20 -0.68 10.97
N VAL A 68 -1.51 -1.91 10.56
CA VAL A 68 -2.43 -2.19 9.44
C VAL A 68 -3.83 -1.64 9.76
N ALA A 69 -4.33 -1.82 10.97
CA ALA A 69 -5.63 -1.27 11.38
C ALA A 69 -5.67 0.27 11.30
N LEU A 70 -4.60 0.94 11.72
CA LEU A 70 -4.48 2.40 11.59
C LEU A 70 -4.42 2.83 10.11
N LEU A 71 -3.70 2.08 9.28
CA LEU A 71 -3.62 2.31 7.84
C LEU A 71 -4.98 2.18 7.16
N ILE A 72 -5.82 1.22 7.56
CA ILE A 72 -7.19 1.07 7.05
C ILE A 72 -7.98 2.36 7.28
N ALA A 73 -8.04 2.84 8.52
CA ALA A 73 -8.79 4.05 8.86
C ALA A 73 -8.34 5.27 8.04
N VAL A 74 -7.03 5.45 7.86
CA VAL A 74 -6.48 6.55 7.06
C VAL A 74 -6.82 6.39 5.57
N LEU A 75 -6.70 5.17 5.02
CA LEU A 75 -6.95 4.91 3.61
C LEU A 75 -8.44 4.97 3.25
N GLU A 76 -9.35 4.63 4.15
CA GLU A 76 -10.79 4.78 3.94
C GLU A 76 -11.19 6.24 3.73
N VAL A 77 -10.61 7.15 4.51
CA VAL A 77 -10.80 8.61 4.33
C VAL A 77 -10.11 9.09 3.06
N ALA A 78 -8.86 8.66 2.81
CA ALA A 78 -8.11 9.07 1.62
C ALA A 78 -8.80 8.64 0.30
N PHE A 79 -9.38 7.44 0.27
CA PHE A 79 -10.13 6.93 -0.88
C PHE A 79 -11.57 7.44 -0.96
N HIS A 80 -11.99 8.31 -0.04
CA HIS A 80 -13.36 8.84 0.04
C HIS A 80 -14.41 7.71 0.13
N ILE A 81 -14.07 6.63 0.84
CA ILE A 81 -14.97 5.52 1.14
C ILE A 81 -15.76 5.87 2.40
N ALA A 82 -15.08 6.40 3.41
CA ALA A 82 -15.67 6.90 4.64
C ALA A 82 -15.75 8.43 4.62
N PRO A 83 -16.74 9.04 5.30
CA PRO A 83 -16.75 10.48 5.52
C PRO A 83 -15.54 10.92 6.35
N ALA A 84 -15.00 12.10 6.03
CA ALA A 84 -13.88 12.71 6.74
C ALA A 84 -14.29 13.26 8.12
#